data_AF-A0A7C6ADA5-F1
#
_entry.id   AF-A0A7C6ADA5-F1
#
_cell.length_a   1.000
_cell.length_b   1.000
_cell.length_c   1.000
_cell.angle_alpha   90.00
_cell.angle_beta   90.00
_cell.angle_gamma   90.00
#
_symmetry.space_group_name_H-M   'P 1'
#
loop_
_entity.id
_entity.type
_entity.pdbx_description
1 polymer ?
#
loop_
_entity_poly.entity_id
_entity_poly.type
_entity_poly.pdbx_seq_one_letter_code
_entity_poly.pdbx_strand_id
1 'polypeptide(L)'
;MKTIFILFVNIFLLYNVCFSQTITPEEKQQILEDLTNSELWIRWQAYNKVAQYHITEAIPILENIFWKKLSLLSQNLDMLYGLGSPNVYSYARALVDSAESIVSSTKGSYTRVEVIVMASEYLFKFGDYSTAPIVFQGIRSGNPVEADYRLLKELILHVPEYADSAQIELRRVTRDTLLPAIIRRNAIRDLLELYGEGAYPELIYMFKNDKESINRYIAFEELINRNHPQVRELIKEQIYFEPAWVYRIAFADSLMSHYGTPEDYKFVQNYMANAQTEKEKDHIRRSMRDFKPPSPLPTKSLLEIIDNLITQQQQIAGYNWIGDQNFIAELGSYVSEARSSLVRGDSLTCARQIKTFQQTIDTEYKDTLNTTSAFVTNEGWKFLYYNAQYILDRLPQIPSEQIPVSALLDTLLARLKWCYDSKQLGERRFYAELEDHLKDAIKKYQRQDTIGTAQEIEEFFNKLRWEYQR
;
A
#
# COMPACT_ATOMS: atom_id res chain seq x y z
N MET A 1 26.66 -3.67 1.74
CA MET A 1 26.37 -5.13 1.71
C MET A 1 26.70 -5.84 3.04
N LYS A 2 27.93 -5.78 3.57
CA LYS A 2 28.29 -6.44 4.85
C LYS A 2 27.43 -6.03 6.05
N THR A 3 27.09 -4.74 6.18
CA THR A 3 26.28 -4.21 7.30
C THR A 3 24.83 -4.71 7.27
N ILE A 4 24.23 -4.84 6.08
CA ILE A 4 22.86 -5.35 5.90
C ILE A 4 22.81 -6.85 6.20
N PHE A 5 23.81 -7.62 5.78
CA PHE A 5 23.91 -9.05 6.08
C PHE A 5 24.04 -9.32 7.59
N ILE A 6 24.86 -8.54 8.30
CA ILE A 6 25.00 -8.65 9.77
C ILE A 6 23.69 -8.29 10.48
N LEU A 7 22.95 -7.30 10.00
CA LEU A 7 21.64 -6.94 10.55
C LEU A 7 20.61 -8.04 10.32
N PHE A 8 20.61 -8.66 9.13
CA PHE A 8 19.71 -9.77 8.79
C PHE A 8 20.00 -11.03 9.63
N VAL A 9 21.28 -11.37 9.83
CA VAL A 9 21.70 -12.49 10.69
C VAL A 9 21.34 -12.23 12.14
N ASN A 10 21.52 -11.01 12.65
CA ASN A 10 21.13 -10.68 14.03
C ASN A 10 19.62 -10.65 14.24
N ILE A 11 18.84 -10.17 13.26
CA ILE A 11 17.36 -10.26 13.29
C ILE A 11 16.93 -11.72 13.23
N PHE A 12 17.57 -12.56 12.40
CA PHE A 12 17.29 -13.98 12.32
C PHE A 12 17.65 -14.71 13.63
N LEU A 13 18.77 -14.37 14.26
CA LEU A 13 19.15 -14.91 15.57
C LEU A 13 18.22 -14.41 16.69
N LEU A 14 17.83 -13.14 16.71
CA LEU A 14 16.84 -12.61 17.65
C LEU A 14 15.45 -13.21 17.44
N TYR A 15 15.06 -13.45 16.19
CA TYR A 15 13.83 -14.15 15.86
C TYR A 15 13.87 -15.59 16.39
N ASN A 16 14.97 -16.31 16.15
CA ASN A 16 15.15 -17.65 16.71
C ASN A 16 15.19 -17.65 18.25
N VAL A 17 15.82 -16.65 18.90
CA VAL A 17 15.92 -16.54 20.37
C VAL A 17 14.59 -16.14 21.01
N CYS A 18 13.81 -15.25 20.38
CA CYS A 18 12.49 -14.85 20.87
C CYS A 18 11.42 -15.94 20.67
N PHE A 19 11.56 -16.77 19.62
CA PHE A 19 10.67 -17.91 19.38
C PHE A 19 11.16 -19.21 20.02
N SER A 20 12.43 -19.31 20.43
CA SER A 20 12.94 -20.39 21.28
C SER A 20 12.75 -20.05 22.76
N GLN A 21 11.50 -19.92 23.21
CA GLN A 21 11.25 -20.24 24.61
C GLN A 21 11.53 -21.73 24.75
N THR A 22 12.72 -22.07 25.24
CA THR A 22 13.07 -23.45 25.56
C THR A 22 12.13 -23.92 26.65
N ILE A 23 11.21 -24.79 26.27
CA ILE A 23 10.30 -25.47 27.17
C ILE A 23 11.10 -26.24 28.23
N THR A 24 10.71 -26.14 29.50
CA THR A 24 11.37 -26.93 30.54
C THR A 24 11.02 -28.41 30.41
N PRO A 25 11.87 -29.34 30.89
CA PRO A 25 11.53 -30.77 30.89
C PRO A 25 10.19 -31.08 31.57
N GLU A 26 9.87 -30.36 32.65
CA GLU A 26 8.61 -30.51 33.40
C GLU A 26 7.41 -30.03 32.59
N GLU A 27 7.51 -28.86 31.94
CA GLU A 27 6.42 -28.37 31.09
C GLU A 27 6.22 -29.27 29.88
N LYS A 28 7.31 -29.75 29.26
CA LYS A 28 7.27 -30.70 28.15
C LYS A 28 6.55 -31.98 28.56
N GLN A 29 6.90 -32.55 29.71
CA GLN A 29 6.27 -33.74 30.24
C GLN A 29 4.78 -33.52 30.51
N GLN A 30 4.41 -32.38 31.12
CA GLN A 30 3.01 -32.02 31.35
C GLN A 30 2.22 -31.96 30.03
N ILE A 31 2.77 -31.34 28.98
CA ILE A 31 2.12 -31.30 27.66
C ILE A 31 1.90 -32.71 27.11
N LEU A 32 2.89 -33.59 27.20
CA LEU A 32 2.79 -34.97 26.72
C LEU A 32 1.70 -35.75 27.46
N GLU A 33 1.58 -35.56 28.78
CA GLU A 33 0.52 -36.16 29.60
C GLU A 33 -0.87 -35.62 29.20
N ASP A 34 -0.95 -34.31 28.99
CA ASP A 34 -2.18 -33.61 28.63
C ASP A 34 -2.75 -34.03 27.27
N LEU A 35 -1.95 -34.58 26.35
CA LEU A 35 -2.43 -35.15 25.07
C LEU A 35 -3.45 -36.29 25.26
N THR A 36 -3.37 -37.00 26.39
CA THR A 36 -4.27 -38.12 26.70
C THR A 36 -5.40 -37.76 27.66
N ASN A 37 -5.48 -36.49 28.09
CA ASN A 37 -6.45 -36.01 29.05
C ASN A 37 -7.90 -36.24 28.57
N SER A 38 -8.83 -36.55 29.48
CA SER A 38 -10.24 -36.75 29.14
C SER A 38 -10.91 -35.46 28.65
N GLU A 39 -10.50 -34.31 29.20
CA GLU A 39 -11.00 -32.99 28.85
C GLU A 39 -10.55 -32.59 27.43
N LEU A 40 -11.49 -32.23 26.56
CA LEU A 40 -11.20 -31.85 25.18
C LEU A 40 -10.36 -30.56 25.11
N TRP A 41 -10.65 -29.57 25.96
CA TRP A 41 -9.95 -28.30 25.99
C TRP A 41 -8.48 -28.43 26.39
N ILE A 42 -8.18 -29.22 27.43
CA ILE A 42 -6.81 -29.47 27.89
C ILE A 42 -6.00 -30.14 26.78
N ARG A 43 -6.58 -31.16 26.14
CA ARG A 43 -5.97 -31.78 24.96
C ARG A 43 -5.71 -30.76 23.86
N TRP A 44 -6.71 -29.97 23.48
CA TRP A 44 -6.54 -28.99 22.41
C TRP A 44 -5.41 -27.99 22.69
N GLN A 45 -5.27 -27.53 23.95
CA GLN A 45 -4.11 -26.72 24.37
C GLN A 45 -2.79 -27.47 24.23
N ALA A 46 -2.74 -28.73 24.65
CA ALA A 46 -1.55 -29.57 24.48
C ALA A 46 -1.16 -29.74 23.01
N TYR A 47 -2.12 -29.95 22.10
CA TYR A 47 -1.86 -30.00 20.65
C TYR A 47 -1.21 -28.71 20.17
N ASN A 48 -1.78 -27.55 20.51
CA ASN A 48 -1.22 -26.27 20.09
C ASN A 48 0.21 -26.08 20.61
N LYS A 49 0.50 -26.46 21.85
CA LYS A 49 1.85 -26.39 22.40
C LYS A 49 2.81 -27.40 21.76
N VAL A 50 2.36 -28.61 21.42
CA VAL A 50 3.17 -29.59 20.67
C VAL A 50 3.55 -29.03 19.31
N ALA A 51 2.61 -28.43 18.58
CA ALA A 51 2.90 -27.77 17.30
C ALA A 51 3.85 -26.57 17.47
N GLN A 52 3.57 -25.71 18.45
CA GLN A 52 4.37 -24.50 18.74
C GLN A 52 5.83 -24.84 19.06
N TYR A 53 6.06 -25.86 19.89
CA TYR A 53 7.40 -26.26 20.35
C TYR A 53 8.00 -27.43 19.58
N HIS A 54 7.30 -27.93 18.57
CA HIS A 54 7.71 -29.07 17.73
C HIS A 54 8.17 -30.30 18.54
N ILE A 55 7.33 -30.74 19.49
CA ILE A 55 7.65 -31.83 20.44
C ILE A 55 7.53 -33.20 19.75
N THR A 56 8.63 -33.71 19.19
CA THR A 56 8.64 -35.00 18.44
C THR A 56 8.33 -36.22 19.30
N GLU A 57 8.58 -36.18 20.61
CA GLU A 57 8.21 -37.26 21.54
C GLU A 57 6.71 -37.46 21.68
N ALA A 58 5.89 -36.51 21.19
CA ALA A 58 4.45 -36.67 21.12
C ALA A 58 4.01 -37.71 20.09
N ILE A 59 4.84 -38.03 19.08
CA ILE A 59 4.48 -38.95 17.98
C ILE A 59 3.90 -40.28 18.50
N PRO A 60 4.60 -41.09 19.31
CA PRO A 60 4.05 -42.38 19.76
C PRO A 60 2.76 -42.25 20.57
N ILE A 61 2.57 -41.12 21.28
CA ILE A 61 1.34 -40.87 22.05
C ILE A 61 0.19 -40.57 21.09
N LEU A 62 0.41 -39.67 20.12
CA LEU A 62 -0.57 -39.30 19.09
C LEU A 62 -0.98 -40.52 18.25
N GLU A 63 -0.02 -41.36 17.86
CA GLU A 63 -0.26 -42.62 17.15
C GLU A 63 -1.14 -43.59 17.95
N ASN A 64 -0.86 -43.73 19.25
CA ASN A 64 -1.63 -44.61 20.14
C ASN A 64 -3.07 -44.12 20.39
N ILE A 65 -3.33 -42.81 20.30
CA ILE A 65 -4.68 -42.25 20.50
C ILE A 65 -5.43 -41.98 19.20
N PHE A 66 -4.76 -42.06 18.04
CA PHE A 66 -5.30 -41.72 16.73
C PHE A 66 -6.68 -42.32 16.48
N TRP A 67 -6.79 -43.65 16.60
CA TRP A 67 -8.02 -44.40 16.37
C TRP A 67 -9.03 -44.34 17.53
N LYS A 68 -8.59 -43.90 18.71
CA LYS A 68 -9.43 -43.84 19.92
C LYS A 68 -10.25 -42.55 19.98
N LYS A 69 -9.83 -41.50 19.26
CA LYS A 69 -10.39 -40.15 19.33
C LYS A 69 -10.77 -39.65 17.94
N LEU A 70 -11.79 -40.27 17.35
CA LEU A 70 -12.25 -39.97 15.99
C LEU A 70 -12.74 -38.53 15.76
N SER A 71 -13.05 -37.77 16.82
CA SER A 71 -13.42 -36.35 16.71
C SER A 71 -12.24 -35.42 16.38
N LEU A 72 -11.01 -35.93 16.40
CA LEU A 72 -9.78 -35.17 16.18
C LEU A 72 -8.95 -35.72 15.00
N LEU A 73 -9.56 -36.49 14.09
CA LEU A 73 -8.83 -37.20 13.02
C LEU A 73 -7.94 -36.26 12.18
N SER A 74 -8.51 -35.15 11.71
CA SER A 74 -7.77 -34.15 10.91
C SER A 74 -6.61 -33.55 11.70
N GLN A 75 -6.88 -33.09 12.94
CA GLN A 75 -5.86 -32.50 13.80
C GLN A 75 -4.74 -33.49 14.14
N ASN A 76 -5.06 -34.77 14.32
CA ASN A 76 -4.06 -35.81 14.59
C ASN A 76 -3.16 -36.04 13.38
N LEU A 77 -3.73 -36.13 12.18
CA LEU A 77 -2.93 -36.26 10.95
C LEU A 77 -2.05 -35.03 10.71
N ASP A 78 -2.60 -33.83 10.90
CA ASP A 78 -1.85 -32.58 10.77
C ASP A 78 -0.64 -32.55 11.72
N MET A 79 -0.86 -32.94 12.97
CA MET A 79 0.20 -32.98 13.98
C MET A 79 1.25 -34.04 13.65
N LEU A 80 0.83 -35.26 13.31
CA LEU A 80 1.73 -36.35 12.97
C LEU A 80 2.57 -36.00 11.72
N TYR A 81 1.95 -35.39 10.71
CA TYR A 81 2.66 -34.89 9.53
C TYR A 81 3.65 -33.78 9.88
N GLY A 82 3.21 -32.77 10.64
CA GLY A 82 4.04 -31.65 11.06
C GLY A 82 5.25 -32.06 11.89
N LEU A 83 5.13 -33.12 12.70
CA LEU A 83 6.23 -33.69 13.50
C LEU A 83 7.10 -34.70 12.73
N GLY A 84 6.75 -35.03 11.49
CA GLY A 84 7.49 -35.99 10.67
C GLY A 84 7.32 -37.46 11.06
N SER A 85 6.13 -37.85 11.56
CA SER A 85 5.83 -39.27 11.79
C SER A 85 5.95 -40.07 10.50
N PRO A 86 6.62 -41.25 10.51
CA PRO A 86 6.74 -42.11 9.33
C PRO A 86 5.42 -42.81 8.97
N ASN A 87 4.42 -42.80 9.85
CA ASN A 87 3.19 -43.57 9.71
C ASN A 87 2.04 -42.79 9.07
N VAL A 88 2.22 -41.50 8.77
CA VAL A 88 1.15 -40.62 8.25
C VAL A 88 0.52 -41.18 6.97
N TYR A 89 1.34 -41.65 6.03
CA TYR A 89 0.85 -42.27 4.80
C TYR A 89 -0.05 -43.49 5.10
N SER A 90 0.40 -44.37 5.99
CA SER A 90 -0.34 -45.58 6.37
C SER A 90 -1.67 -45.25 7.07
N TYR A 91 -1.69 -44.22 7.93
CA TYR A 91 -2.92 -43.76 8.57
C TYR A 91 -3.88 -43.13 7.58
N ALA A 92 -3.39 -42.32 6.64
CA ALA A 92 -4.22 -41.73 5.60
C ALA A 92 -4.88 -42.83 4.73
N ARG A 93 -4.12 -43.85 4.30
CA ARG A 93 -4.68 -45.02 3.60
C ARG A 93 -5.73 -45.75 4.44
N ALA A 94 -5.42 -46.03 5.70
CA ALA A 94 -6.34 -46.71 6.59
C ALA A 94 -7.63 -45.93 6.84
N LEU A 95 -7.58 -44.59 6.84
CA LEU A 95 -8.78 -43.74 6.93
C LEU A 95 -9.66 -43.87 5.69
N VAL A 96 -9.07 -43.94 4.49
CA VAL A 96 -9.83 -44.19 3.26
C VAL A 96 -10.55 -45.54 3.34
N ASP A 97 -9.84 -46.59 3.76
CA ASP A 97 -10.37 -47.95 3.85
C ASP A 97 -11.44 -48.09 4.94
N SER A 98 -11.36 -47.31 6.02
CA SER A 98 -12.26 -47.38 7.18
C SER A 98 -13.34 -46.29 7.23
N ALA A 99 -13.45 -45.45 6.20
CA ALA A 99 -14.33 -44.28 6.18
C ALA A 99 -15.78 -44.61 6.61
N GLU A 100 -16.35 -45.71 6.12
CA GLU A 100 -17.73 -46.12 6.45
C GLU A 100 -17.93 -46.46 7.93
N SER A 101 -16.94 -47.14 8.52
CA SER A 101 -16.95 -47.50 9.94
C SER A 101 -16.79 -46.27 10.83
N ILE A 102 -16.01 -45.28 10.38
CA ILE A 102 -15.81 -44.02 11.09
C ILE A 102 -17.11 -43.21 11.10
N VAL A 103 -17.77 -43.07 9.97
CA VAL A 103 -19.07 -42.39 9.86
C VAL A 103 -20.09 -42.99 10.84
N SER A 104 -20.17 -44.32 10.87
CA SER A 104 -21.06 -45.05 11.78
C SER A 104 -20.70 -44.80 13.26
N SER A 105 -19.41 -44.82 13.59
CA SER A 105 -18.89 -44.70 14.96
C SER A 105 -18.99 -43.27 15.50
N THR A 106 -18.92 -42.26 14.62
CA THR A 106 -19.07 -40.85 14.96
C THR A 106 -20.53 -40.38 14.97
N LYS A 107 -21.49 -41.30 14.81
CA LYS A 107 -22.93 -40.98 14.73
C LYS A 107 -23.23 -39.93 13.66
N GLY A 108 -22.50 -39.97 12.54
CA GLY A 108 -22.70 -39.06 11.41
C GLY A 108 -22.11 -37.67 11.60
N SER A 109 -21.20 -37.44 12.56
CA SER A 109 -20.46 -36.16 12.62
C SER A 109 -19.59 -35.91 11.39
N TYR A 110 -19.27 -36.96 10.63
CA TYR A 110 -18.64 -36.87 9.33
C TYR A 110 -19.43 -37.67 8.30
N THR A 111 -19.34 -37.25 7.05
CA THR A 111 -19.72 -38.05 5.89
C THR A 111 -18.53 -38.90 5.42
N ARG A 112 -18.82 -39.97 4.68
CA ARG A 112 -17.78 -40.83 4.08
C ARG A 112 -16.84 -40.02 3.20
N VAL A 113 -17.39 -39.07 2.43
CA VAL A 113 -16.62 -38.23 1.50
C VAL A 113 -15.68 -37.30 2.26
N GLU A 114 -16.15 -36.65 3.32
CA GLU A 114 -15.31 -35.78 4.16
C GLU A 114 -14.10 -36.53 4.75
N VAL A 115 -14.29 -37.75 5.27
CA VAL A 115 -13.19 -38.56 5.82
C VAL A 115 -12.15 -38.88 4.74
N ILE A 116 -12.59 -39.24 3.54
CA ILE A 116 -11.69 -39.57 2.43
C ILE A 116 -10.96 -38.33 1.93
N VAL A 117 -11.62 -37.17 1.85
CA VAL A 117 -10.99 -35.91 1.44
C VAL A 117 -9.92 -35.49 2.46
N MET A 118 -10.21 -35.59 3.75
CA MET A 118 -9.22 -35.34 4.81
C MET A 118 -7.99 -36.23 4.64
N ALA A 119 -8.18 -37.53 4.36
CA ALA A 119 -7.06 -38.42 4.08
C ALA A 119 -6.32 -38.08 2.78
N SER A 120 -7.06 -37.66 1.75
CA SER A 120 -6.53 -37.30 0.42
C SER A 120 -5.49 -36.19 0.50
N GLU A 121 -5.68 -35.23 1.41
CA GLU A 121 -4.70 -34.15 1.63
C GLU A 121 -3.30 -34.68 1.94
N TYR A 122 -3.19 -35.71 2.77
CA TYR A 122 -1.89 -36.30 3.11
C TYR A 122 -1.43 -37.27 2.04
N LEU A 123 -2.33 -38.07 1.44
CA LEU A 123 -1.96 -38.95 0.33
C LEU A 123 -1.32 -38.17 -0.83
N PHE A 124 -1.87 -36.99 -1.17
CA PHE A 124 -1.33 -36.14 -2.23
C PHE A 124 0.06 -35.60 -1.87
N LYS A 125 0.31 -35.26 -0.59
CA LYS A 125 1.66 -34.88 -0.11
C LYS A 125 2.69 -36.01 -0.28
N PHE A 126 2.25 -37.26 -0.35
CA PHE A 126 3.08 -38.43 -0.66
C PHE A 126 3.02 -38.86 -2.15
N GLY A 127 2.39 -38.08 -3.02
CA GLY A 127 2.25 -38.39 -4.45
C GLY A 127 1.23 -39.50 -4.78
N ASP A 128 0.41 -39.93 -3.82
CA ASP A 128 -0.67 -40.88 -4.03
C ASP A 128 -1.97 -40.14 -4.34
N TYR A 129 -2.30 -40.03 -5.62
CA TYR A 129 -3.51 -39.35 -6.10
C TYR A 129 -4.72 -40.28 -6.31
N SER A 130 -4.70 -41.50 -5.74
CA SER A 130 -5.74 -42.52 -5.99
C SER A 130 -7.15 -42.12 -5.54
N THR A 131 -7.28 -41.10 -4.69
CA THR A 131 -8.55 -40.58 -4.18
C THR A 131 -9.06 -39.34 -4.94
N ALA A 132 -8.37 -38.89 -6.00
CA ALA A 132 -8.75 -37.72 -6.78
C ALA A 132 -10.23 -37.68 -7.24
N PRO A 133 -10.85 -38.78 -7.73
CA PRO A 133 -12.27 -38.79 -8.07
C PRO A 133 -13.20 -38.39 -6.92
N ILE A 134 -12.83 -38.75 -5.68
CA ILE A 134 -13.65 -38.51 -4.49
C ILE A 134 -13.57 -37.04 -4.05
N VAL A 135 -12.44 -36.37 -4.31
CA VAL A 135 -12.31 -34.91 -4.10
C VAL A 135 -13.34 -34.16 -4.94
N PHE A 136 -13.49 -34.51 -6.23
CA PHE A 136 -14.54 -33.93 -7.08
C PHE A 136 -15.96 -34.23 -6.58
N GLN A 137 -16.18 -35.43 -6.02
CA GLN A 137 -17.47 -35.78 -5.41
C GLN A 137 -17.77 -34.89 -4.19
N GLY A 138 -16.77 -34.61 -3.34
CA GLY A 138 -16.88 -33.70 -2.20
C GLY A 138 -17.31 -32.31 -2.62
N ILE A 139 -16.59 -31.73 -3.57
CA ILE A 139 -16.86 -30.40 -4.13
C ILE A 139 -18.28 -30.27 -4.67
N ARG A 140 -18.77 -31.31 -5.36
CA ARG A 140 -20.09 -31.31 -6.02
C ARG A 140 -21.25 -31.66 -5.10
N SER A 141 -20.99 -32.19 -3.91
CA SER A 141 -22.02 -32.59 -2.96
C SER A 141 -22.76 -31.42 -2.30
N GLY A 142 -22.25 -30.19 -2.44
CA GLY A 142 -22.90 -28.97 -1.93
C GLY A 142 -22.63 -28.67 -0.44
N ASN A 143 -21.89 -29.55 0.26
CA ASN A 143 -21.31 -29.24 1.58
C ASN A 143 -19.79 -29.43 1.59
N PRO A 144 -19.06 -28.68 0.77
CA PRO A 144 -17.62 -28.84 0.62
C PRO A 144 -16.89 -28.29 1.85
N VAL A 145 -15.98 -29.10 2.39
CA VAL A 145 -15.05 -28.67 3.44
C VAL A 145 -13.90 -27.89 2.81
N GLU A 146 -13.23 -27.03 3.57
CA GLU A 146 -12.10 -26.23 3.06
C GLU A 146 -11.01 -27.09 2.39
N ALA A 147 -10.79 -28.30 2.93
CA ALA A 147 -9.86 -29.27 2.38
C ALA A 147 -10.18 -29.66 0.92
N ASP A 148 -11.46 -29.73 0.53
CA ASP A 148 -11.88 -30.11 -0.83
C ASP A 148 -11.24 -29.22 -1.90
N TYR A 149 -11.14 -27.91 -1.62
CA TYR A 149 -10.70 -26.93 -2.60
C TYR A 149 -9.19 -26.77 -2.69
N ARG A 150 -8.50 -26.91 -1.56
CA ARG A 150 -7.04 -26.83 -1.50
C ARG A 150 -6.39 -27.90 -2.39
N LEU A 151 -7.04 -29.05 -2.53
CA LEU A 151 -6.56 -30.17 -3.34
C LEU A 151 -6.72 -29.95 -4.85
N LEU A 152 -7.57 -29.01 -5.29
CA LEU A 152 -7.72 -28.72 -6.72
C LEU A 152 -6.42 -28.23 -7.35
N LYS A 153 -5.66 -27.37 -6.64
CA LYS A 153 -4.36 -26.89 -7.09
C LYS A 153 -3.37 -28.04 -7.29
N GLU A 154 -3.32 -28.97 -6.34
CA GLU A 154 -2.45 -30.16 -6.41
C GLU A 154 -2.80 -31.05 -7.61
N LEU A 155 -4.10 -31.25 -7.87
CA LEU A 155 -4.56 -32.02 -9.04
C LEU A 155 -4.16 -31.35 -10.35
N ILE A 156 -4.24 -30.02 -10.44
CA ILE A 156 -3.79 -29.26 -11.63
C ILE A 156 -2.29 -29.47 -11.89
N LEU A 157 -1.49 -29.41 -10.83
CA LEU A 157 -0.02 -29.48 -10.94
C LEU A 157 0.50 -30.89 -11.21
N HIS A 158 -0.15 -31.92 -10.66
CA HIS A 158 0.44 -33.25 -10.56
C HIS A 158 -0.34 -34.36 -11.25
N VAL A 159 -1.60 -34.13 -11.65
CA VAL A 159 -2.44 -35.18 -12.28
C VAL A 159 -3.04 -34.66 -13.59
N PRO A 160 -2.32 -34.77 -14.72
CA PRO A 160 -2.73 -34.15 -15.99
C PRO A 160 -4.15 -34.51 -16.46
N GLU A 161 -4.61 -35.73 -16.22
CA GLU A 161 -5.96 -36.18 -16.58
C GLU A 161 -7.09 -35.46 -15.80
N TYR A 162 -6.79 -34.84 -14.65
CA TYR A 162 -7.74 -34.06 -13.86
C TYR A 162 -7.52 -32.54 -13.96
N ALA A 163 -6.46 -32.08 -14.62
CA ALA A 163 -6.07 -30.67 -14.59
C ALA A 163 -7.18 -29.73 -15.10
N ASP A 164 -7.78 -30.05 -16.24
CA ASP A 164 -8.87 -29.23 -16.82
C ASP A 164 -10.10 -29.20 -15.92
N SER A 165 -10.50 -30.38 -15.39
CA SER A 165 -11.65 -30.48 -14.49
C SER A 165 -11.42 -29.72 -13.19
N ALA A 166 -10.22 -29.83 -12.62
CA ALA A 166 -9.84 -29.12 -11.40
C ALA A 166 -9.78 -27.61 -11.62
N GLN A 167 -9.28 -27.15 -12.76
CA GLN A 167 -9.30 -25.73 -13.12
C GLN A 167 -10.73 -25.19 -13.23
N ILE A 168 -11.63 -25.93 -13.89
CA ILE A 168 -13.04 -25.54 -14.03
C ILE A 168 -13.70 -25.40 -12.64
N GLU A 169 -13.52 -26.39 -11.76
CA GLU A 169 -14.06 -26.33 -10.41
C GLU A 169 -13.44 -25.18 -9.61
N LEU A 170 -12.13 -24.96 -9.70
CA LEU A 170 -11.45 -23.89 -8.99
C LEU A 170 -11.98 -22.51 -9.42
N ARG A 171 -12.21 -22.29 -10.72
CA ARG A 171 -12.86 -21.09 -11.24
C ARG A 171 -14.31 -20.97 -10.76
N ARG A 172 -15.08 -22.06 -10.73
CA ARG A 172 -16.45 -22.07 -10.19
C ARG A 172 -16.49 -21.60 -8.74
N VAL A 173 -15.56 -22.09 -7.91
CA VAL A 173 -15.46 -21.76 -6.48
C VAL A 173 -15.33 -20.26 -6.26
N THR A 174 -14.54 -19.56 -7.08
CA THR A 174 -14.36 -18.10 -6.96
C THR A 174 -15.66 -17.30 -7.11
N ARG A 175 -16.70 -17.89 -7.73
CA ARG A 175 -17.98 -17.24 -8.04
C ARG A 175 -19.14 -17.77 -7.20
N ASP A 176 -18.93 -18.80 -6.40
CA ASP A 176 -19.98 -19.43 -5.61
C ASP A 176 -20.25 -18.64 -4.32
N THR A 177 -21.28 -17.80 -4.36
CA THR A 177 -21.64 -16.91 -3.24
C THR A 177 -22.16 -17.65 -2.02
N LEU A 178 -22.46 -18.95 -2.12
CA LEU A 178 -22.87 -19.78 -0.98
C LEU A 178 -21.67 -20.24 -0.15
N LEU A 179 -20.46 -20.23 -0.73
CA LEU A 179 -19.24 -20.60 -0.01
C LEU A 179 -18.79 -19.49 0.95
N PRO A 180 -18.05 -19.84 2.01
CA PRO A 180 -17.35 -18.86 2.84
C PRO A 180 -16.40 -17.97 2.02
N ALA A 181 -16.32 -16.69 2.37
CA ALA A 181 -15.48 -15.71 1.67
C ALA A 181 -13.99 -16.10 1.63
N ILE A 182 -13.48 -16.72 2.71
CA ILE A 182 -12.10 -17.19 2.78
C ILE A 182 -11.78 -18.26 1.74
N ILE A 183 -12.73 -19.17 1.46
CA ILE A 183 -12.56 -20.22 0.45
C ILE A 183 -12.46 -19.61 -0.95
N ARG A 184 -13.38 -18.71 -1.29
CA ARG A 184 -13.34 -18.01 -2.59
C ARG A 184 -12.03 -17.26 -2.80
N ARG A 185 -11.56 -16.58 -1.75
CA ARG A 185 -10.29 -15.84 -1.76
C ARG A 185 -9.10 -16.75 -1.98
N ASN A 186 -9.03 -17.87 -1.26
CA ASN A 186 -7.97 -18.86 -1.44
C ASN A 186 -7.97 -19.43 -2.86
N ALA A 187 -9.15 -19.72 -3.42
CA ALA A 187 -9.27 -20.18 -4.81
C ALA A 187 -8.74 -19.15 -5.83
N ILE A 188 -9.02 -17.85 -5.64
CA ILE A 188 -8.44 -16.78 -6.47
C ILE A 188 -6.92 -16.74 -6.35
N ARG A 189 -6.37 -16.83 -5.14
CA ARG A 189 -4.93 -16.85 -4.91
C ARG A 189 -4.28 -18.03 -5.65
N ASP A 190 -4.88 -19.21 -5.57
CA ASP A 190 -4.38 -20.41 -6.24
C ASP A 190 -4.45 -20.25 -7.77
N LEU A 191 -5.52 -19.66 -8.32
CA LEU A 191 -5.59 -19.32 -9.75
C LEU A 191 -4.52 -18.31 -10.17
N LEU A 192 -4.27 -17.27 -9.36
CA LEU A 192 -3.25 -16.27 -9.64
C LEU A 192 -1.84 -16.87 -9.60
N GLU A 193 -1.59 -17.82 -8.71
CA GLU A 193 -0.31 -18.55 -8.65
C GLU A 193 -0.11 -19.46 -9.86
N LEU A 194 -1.16 -20.18 -10.26
CA LEU A 194 -1.11 -21.13 -11.38
C LEU A 194 -1.07 -20.44 -12.76
N TYR A 195 -1.84 -19.36 -12.94
CA TYR A 195 -2.13 -18.79 -14.26
C TYR A 195 -1.73 -17.32 -14.41
N GLY A 196 -1.26 -16.66 -13.36
CA GLY A 196 -0.89 -15.24 -13.40
C GLY A 196 -2.03 -14.37 -13.94
N GLU A 197 -1.76 -13.67 -15.04
CA GLU A 197 -2.74 -12.80 -15.71
C GLU A 197 -3.98 -13.55 -16.24
N GLY A 198 -3.86 -14.86 -16.50
CA GLY A 198 -4.97 -15.72 -16.92
C GLY A 198 -6.08 -15.90 -15.86
N ALA A 199 -5.87 -15.40 -14.64
CA ALA A 199 -6.84 -15.36 -13.55
C ALA A 199 -7.47 -13.97 -13.31
N TYR A 200 -7.09 -12.95 -14.10
CA TYR A 200 -7.67 -11.61 -13.98
C TYR A 200 -9.19 -11.56 -14.17
N PRO A 201 -9.83 -12.35 -15.07
CA PRO A 201 -11.29 -12.35 -15.19
C PRO A 201 -12.00 -12.69 -13.87
N GLU A 202 -11.50 -13.66 -13.11
CA GLU A 202 -12.05 -14.04 -11.81
C GLU A 202 -11.75 -13.00 -10.74
N LEU A 203 -10.56 -12.39 -10.77
CA LEU A 203 -10.20 -11.32 -9.83
C LEU A 203 -11.08 -10.08 -10.03
N ILE A 204 -11.31 -9.67 -11.27
CA ILE A 204 -12.23 -8.57 -11.62
C ILE A 204 -13.66 -8.94 -11.25
N TYR A 205 -14.09 -10.18 -11.49
CA TYR A 205 -15.41 -10.64 -11.07
C TYR A 205 -15.58 -10.54 -9.55
N MET A 206 -14.59 -10.99 -8.78
CA MET A 206 -14.58 -10.87 -7.33
C MET A 206 -14.66 -9.41 -6.90
N PHE A 207 -13.83 -8.53 -7.47
CA PHE A 207 -13.84 -7.10 -7.18
C PHE A 207 -15.22 -6.45 -7.38
N LYS A 208 -15.93 -6.81 -8.45
CA LYS A 208 -17.24 -6.22 -8.78
C LYS A 208 -18.41 -6.85 -8.04
N ASN A 209 -18.41 -8.18 -7.91
CA ASN A 209 -19.62 -8.95 -7.62
C ASN A 209 -19.55 -9.81 -6.36
N ASP A 210 -18.38 -9.94 -5.69
CA ASP A 210 -18.34 -10.72 -4.45
C ASP A 210 -19.30 -10.10 -3.43
N LYS A 211 -20.01 -10.91 -2.67
CA LYS A 211 -20.97 -10.45 -1.64
C LYS A 211 -20.26 -9.70 -0.51
N GLU A 212 -19.07 -10.14 -0.13
CA GLU A 212 -18.34 -9.62 1.01
C GLU A 212 -17.37 -8.50 0.62
N SER A 213 -17.53 -7.34 1.27
CA SER A 213 -16.68 -6.17 1.07
C SER A 213 -15.19 -6.45 1.20
N ILE A 214 -14.79 -7.30 2.14
CA ILE A 214 -13.38 -7.65 2.35
C ILE A 214 -12.78 -8.38 1.15
N ASN A 215 -13.55 -9.24 0.46
CA ASN A 215 -13.06 -9.93 -0.73
C ASN A 215 -12.95 -8.97 -1.92
N ARG A 216 -13.91 -8.05 -2.08
CA ARG A 216 -13.80 -6.99 -3.09
C ARG A 216 -12.55 -6.14 -2.85
N TYR A 217 -12.31 -5.72 -1.61
CA TYR A 217 -11.11 -4.95 -1.26
C TYR A 217 -9.81 -5.70 -1.56
N ILE A 218 -9.70 -6.98 -1.19
CA ILE A 218 -8.50 -7.79 -1.48
C ILE A 218 -8.30 -7.97 -2.98
N ALA A 219 -9.37 -8.20 -3.74
CA ALA A 219 -9.28 -8.26 -5.20
C ALA A 219 -8.78 -6.94 -5.79
N PHE A 220 -9.21 -5.81 -5.23
CA PHE A 220 -8.69 -4.49 -5.58
C PHE A 220 -7.19 -4.35 -5.27
N GLU A 221 -6.73 -4.74 -4.08
CA GLU A 221 -5.31 -4.68 -3.72
C GLU A 221 -4.45 -5.54 -4.66
N GLU A 222 -4.90 -6.74 -5.00
CA GLU A 222 -4.22 -7.61 -5.97
C GLU A 222 -4.17 -6.98 -7.37
N LEU A 223 -5.26 -6.37 -7.84
CA LEU A 223 -5.27 -5.67 -9.13
C LEU A 223 -4.30 -4.48 -9.17
N ILE A 224 -4.19 -3.72 -8.06
CA ILE A 224 -3.23 -2.61 -7.93
C ILE A 224 -1.79 -3.12 -7.88
N ASN A 225 -1.50 -4.10 -7.03
CA ASN A 225 -0.15 -4.65 -6.85
C ASN A 225 0.42 -5.25 -8.15
N ARG A 226 -0.47 -5.70 -9.04
CA ARG A 226 -0.12 -6.26 -10.35
C ARG A 226 -0.19 -5.25 -11.48
N ASN A 227 -0.43 -3.97 -11.19
CA ASN A 227 -0.56 -2.88 -12.16
C ASN A 227 -1.59 -3.18 -13.27
N HIS A 228 -2.74 -3.77 -12.92
CA HIS A 228 -3.76 -4.11 -13.92
C HIS A 228 -4.28 -2.85 -14.63
N PRO A 229 -4.25 -2.77 -15.98
CA PRO A 229 -4.46 -1.52 -16.71
C PRO A 229 -5.87 -0.91 -16.54
N GLN A 230 -6.86 -1.74 -16.22
CA GLN A 230 -8.26 -1.28 -16.05
C GLN A 230 -8.61 -0.94 -14.61
N VAL A 231 -7.72 -1.12 -13.63
CA VAL A 231 -8.13 -0.98 -12.22
C VAL A 231 -8.55 0.45 -11.88
N ARG A 232 -7.97 1.46 -12.53
CA ARG A 232 -8.44 2.87 -12.44
C ARG A 232 -9.93 3.03 -12.75
N GLU A 233 -10.38 2.50 -13.88
CA GLU A 233 -11.78 2.62 -14.31
C GLU A 233 -12.69 1.71 -13.47
N LEU A 234 -12.22 0.51 -13.12
CA LEU A 234 -12.93 -0.38 -12.20
C LEU A 234 -13.20 0.30 -10.84
N ILE A 235 -12.24 1.05 -10.29
CA ILE A 235 -12.42 1.80 -9.05
C ILE A 235 -13.50 2.87 -9.21
N LYS A 236 -13.45 3.66 -10.30
CA LYS A 236 -14.44 4.71 -10.59
C LYS A 236 -15.86 4.14 -10.69
N GLU A 237 -16.02 2.95 -11.26
CA GLU A 237 -17.31 2.25 -11.30
C GLU A 237 -17.73 1.74 -9.91
N GLN A 238 -16.84 1.01 -9.24
CA GLN A 238 -17.18 0.25 -8.03
C GLN A 238 -17.40 1.12 -6.79
N ILE A 239 -16.79 2.31 -6.72
CA ILE A 239 -16.89 3.17 -5.53
C ILE A 239 -18.34 3.53 -5.17
N TYR A 240 -19.24 3.63 -6.14
CA TYR A 240 -20.66 3.91 -5.90
C TYR A 240 -21.44 2.70 -5.37
N PHE A 241 -20.96 1.48 -5.61
CA PHE A 241 -21.63 0.23 -5.26
C PHE A 241 -21.05 -0.45 -4.02
N GLU A 242 -19.87 -0.04 -3.56
CA GLU A 242 -19.23 -0.65 -2.39
C GLU A 242 -19.97 -0.27 -1.09
N PRO A 243 -20.62 -1.19 -0.36
CA PRO A 243 -21.33 -0.90 0.89
C PRO A 243 -20.40 -0.44 2.04
N ALA A 244 -19.16 -0.91 2.12
CA ALA A 244 -18.26 -0.56 3.21
C ALA A 244 -17.55 0.78 2.95
N TRP A 245 -17.93 1.81 3.72
CA TRP A 245 -17.36 3.16 3.59
C TRP A 245 -15.83 3.22 3.71
N VAL A 246 -15.22 2.33 4.52
CA VAL A 246 -13.76 2.23 4.67
C VAL A 246 -13.06 1.86 3.37
N TYR A 247 -13.70 1.04 2.52
CA TYR A 247 -13.13 0.65 1.23
C TYR A 247 -13.42 1.69 0.14
N ARG A 248 -14.55 2.40 0.22
CA ARG A 248 -14.77 3.58 -0.64
C ARG A 248 -13.73 4.67 -0.42
N ILE A 249 -13.32 4.88 0.84
CA ILE A 249 -12.17 5.74 1.16
C ILE A 249 -10.90 5.22 0.49
N ALA A 250 -10.58 3.93 0.65
CA ALA A 250 -9.38 3.35 0.06
C ALA A 250 -9.36 3.49 -1.47
N PHE A 251 -10.52 3.33 -2.12
CA PHE A 251 -10.71 3.55 -3.55
C PHE A 251 -10.43 5.00 -3.95
N ALA A 252 -11.03 5.98 -3.26
CA ALA A 252 -10.77 7.40 -3.50
C ALA A 252 -9.29 7.78 -3.26
N ASP A 253 -8.71 7.31 -2.15
CA ASP A 253 -7.31 7.54 -1.81
C ASP A 253 -6.38 6.91 -2.84
N SER A 254 -6.74 5.77 -3.45
CA SER A 254 -5.94 5.13 -4.50
C SER A 254 -6.02 5.85 -5.84
N LEU A 255 -7.19 6.36 -6.21
CA LEU A 255 -7.34 7.25 -7.37
C LEU A 255 -6.43 8.48 -7.24
N MET A 256 -6.31 9.05 -6.04
CA MET A 256 -5.43 10.20 -5.80
C MET A 256 -3.95 9.81 -5.69
N SER A 257 -3.60 8.85 -4.83
CA SER A 257 -2.20 8.56 -4.48
C SER A 257 -1.47 7.69 -5.50
N HIS A 258 -2.17 6.77 -6.16
CA HIS A 258 -1.55 5.85 -7.13
C HIS A 258 -1.58 6.41 -8.56
N TYR A 259 -2.73 6.98 -8.97
CA TYR A 259 -2.88 7.58 -10.32
C TYR A 259 -2.65 9.08 -10.30
N GLY A 260 -3.41 9.78 -9.47
CA GLY A 260 -3.22 11.20 -9.17
C GLY A 260 -3.17 12.09 -10.40
N THR A 261 -4.07 11.87 -11.36
CA THR A 261 -4.27 12.80 -12.48
C THR A 261 -5.29 13.89 -12.13
N PRO A 262 -5.34 15.01 -12.86
CA PRO A 262 -6.40 16.00 -12.71
C PRO A 262 -7.81 15.40 -12.80
N GLU A 263 -8.00 14.44 -13.71
CA GLU A 263 -9.26 13.73 -13.89
C GLU A 263 -9.63 12.88 -12.66
N ASP A 264 -8.66 12.18 -12.05
CA ASP A 264 -8.90 11.38 -10.85
C ASP A 264 -9.28 12.26 -9.66
N TYR A 265 -8.57 13.37 -9.47
CA TYR A 265 -8.88 14.33 -8.42
C TYR A 265 -10.27 14.94 -8.63
N LYS A 266 -10.61 15.31 -9.88
CA LYS A 266 -11.93 15.84 -10.20
C LYS A 266 -13.03 14.81 -9.97
N PHE A 267 -12.79 13.55 -10.33
CA PHE A 267 -13.70 12.45 -10.06
C PHE A 267 -13.94 12.29 -8.55
N VAL A 268 -12.88 12.24 -7.73
CA VAL A 268 -13.00 12.12 -6.27
C VAL A 268 -13.71 13.33 -5.66
N GLN A 269 -13.43 14.55 -6.15
CA GLN A 269 -14.13 15.78 -5.76
C GLN A 269 -15.64 15.66 -6.01
N ASN A 270 -16.03 15.19 -7.18
CA ASN A 270 -17.44 15.01 -7.55
C ASN A 270 -18.09 13.86 -6.76
N TYR A 271 -17.35 12.77 -6.55
CA TYR A 271 -17.80 11.63 -5.75
C TYR A 271 -18.12 12.02 -4.31
N MET A 272 -17.36 12.93 -3.70
CA MET A 272 -17.57 13.39 -2.32
C MET A 272 -18.99 13.92 -2.06
N ALA A 273 -19.67 14.47 -3.07
CA ALA A 273 -21.08 14.89 -2.95
C ALA A 273 -22.04 13.69 -2.73
N ASN A 274 -21.68 12.50 -3.23
CA ASN A 274 -22.43 11.25 -3.14
C ASN A 274 -21.96 10.32 -2.02
N ALA A 275 -20.91 10.68 -1.27
CA ALA A 275 -20.44 9.91 -0.14
C ALA A 275 -21.57 9.73 0.91
N GLN A 276 -21.73 8.51 1.40
CA GLN A 276 -22.92 8.11 2.17
C GLN A 276 -22.87 8.55 3.63
N THR A 277 -21.67 8.87 4.14
CA THR A 277 -21.47 9.23 5.56
C THR A 277 -20.59 10.47 5.69
N GLU A 278 -20.79 11.26 6.76
CA GLU A 278 -19.93 12.44 7.00
C GLU A 278 -18.48 12.03 7.32
N LYS A 279 -18.27 10.89 8.00
CA LYS A 279 -16.93 10.35 8.26
C LYS A 279 -16.14 10.09 6.97
N GLU A 280 -16.82 9.55 5.96
CA GLU A 280 -16.25 9.34 4.63
C GLU A 280 -15.88 10.67 3.96
N LYS A 281 -16.80 11.66 3.99
CA LYS A 281 -16.55 13.01 3.46
C LYS A 281 -15.39 13.69 4.15
N ASP A 282 -15.34 13.65 5.48
CA ASP A 282 -14.27 14.23 6.28
C ASP A 282 -12.91 13.62 5.99
N HIS A 283 -12.86 12.29 5.76
CA HIS A 283 -11.63 11.63 5.37
C HIS A 283 -11.19 12.05 3.97
N ILE A 284 -12.08 11.95 2.98
CA ILE A 284 -11.78 12.36 1.60
C ILE A 284 -11.35 13.83 1.54
N ARG A 285 -12.02 14.72 2.28
CA ARG A 285 -11.68 16.15 2.35
C ARG A 285 -10.28 16.39 2.91
N ARG A 286 -9.87 15.63 3.93
CA ARG A 286 -8.51 15.69 4.49
C ARG A 286 -7.48 15.16 3.48
N SER A 287 -7.73 14.00 2.87
CA SER A 287 -6.86 13.45 1.82
C SER A 287 -6.70 14.43 0.66
N MET A 288 -7.79 15.04 0.18
CA MET A 288 -7.76 16.05 -0.87
C MET A 288 -7.01 17.31 -0.46
N ARG A 289 -7.18 17.79 0.79
CA ARG A 289 -6.45 18.96 1.31
C ARG A 289 -4.94 18.71 1.28
N ASP A 290 -4.51 17.54 1.75
CA ASP A 290 -3.10 17.20 1.93
C ASP A 290 -2.47 16.57 0.66
N PHE A 291 -3.28 16.38 -0.38
CA PHE A 291 -2.88 15.78 -1.66
C PHE A 291 -1.73 16.52 -2.35
N LYS A 292 -0.78 15.73 -2.83
CA LYS A 292 0.25 16.10 -3.80
C LYS A 292 0.21 15.07 -4.93
N PRO A 293 0.27 15.49 -6.20
CA PRO A 293 0.37 14.54 -7.32
C PRO A 293 1.53 13.56 -7.12
N PRO A 294 1.39 12.28 -7.49
CA PRO A 294 2.48 11.33 -7.37
C PRO A 294 3.67 11.76 -8.22
N SER A 295 4.89 11.64 -7.67
CA SER A 295 6.09 11.95 -8.42
C SER A 295 6.23 10.98 -9.60
N PRO A 296 6.60 11.45 -10.80
CA PRO A 296 6.86 10.57 -11.94
C PRO A 296 7.92 9.52 -11.58
N LEU A 297 7.78 8.30 -12.13
CA LEU A 297 8.79 7.26 -11.93
C LEU A 297 10.18 7.77 -12.37
N PRO A 298 11.27 7.38 -11.68
CA PRO A 298 12.62 7.78 -12.07
C PRO A 298 13.00 7.39 -13.50
N THR A 299 12.37 6.35 -14.04
CA THR A 299 12.58 5.83 -15.40
C THR A 299 11.94 6.66 -16.50
N LYS A 300 10.95 7.53 -16.19
CA LYS A 300 10.34 8.42 -17.19
C LYS A 300 11.33 9.50 -17.60
N SER A 301 11.40 9.75 -18.92
CA SER A 301 12.27 10.79 -19.46
C SER A 301 11.77 12.19 -19.08
N LEU A 302 12.68 13.17 -18.99
CA LEU A 302 12.31 14.57 -18.73
C LEU A 302 11.35 15.12 -19.79
N LEU A 303 11.50 14.69 -21.05
CA LEU A 303 10.64 15.10 -22.15
C LEU A 303 9.20 14.58 -21.95
N GLU A 304 9.02 13.31 -21.58
CA GLU A 304 7.71 12.75 -21.25
C GLU A 304 7.03 13.48 -20.08
N ILE A 305 7.81 13.89 -19.07
CA ILE A 305 7.26 14.62 -17.91
C ILE A 305 6.79 16.02 -18.33
N ILE A 306 7.55 16.71 -19.18
CA ILE A 306 7.13 18.01 -19.74
C ILE A 306 5.89 17.86 -20.64
N ASP A 307 5.85 16.84 -21.50
CA ASP A 307 4.68 16.57 -22.36
C ASP A 307 3.43 16.25 -21.52
N ASN A 308 3.61 15.56 -20.41
CA ASN A 308 2.54 15.33 -19.44
C ASN A 308 2.09 16.64 -18.75
N LEU A 309 3.01 17.55 -18.37
CA LEU A 309 2.66 18.85 -17.80
C LEU A 309 1.84 19.70 -18.78
N ILE A 310 2.20 19.70 -20.08
CA ILE A 310 1.44 20.37 -21.14
C ILE A 310 0.01 19.81 -21.21
N THR A 311 -0.13 18.48 -21.20
CA THR A 311 -1.44 17.82 -21.24
C THR A 311 -2.27 18.16 -20.00
N GLN A 312 -1.65 18.13 -18.82
CA GLN A 312 -2.31 18.47 -17.56
C GLN A 312 -2.77 19.93 -17.53
N GLN A 313 -1.96 20.87 -18.04
CA GLN A 313 -2.35 22.28 -18.14
C GLN A 313 -3.65 22.45 -18.95
N GLN A 314 -3.78 21.75 -20.07
CA GLN A 314 -4.99 21.77 -20.89
C GLN A 314 -6.20 21.20 -20.15
N GLN A 315 -6.03 20.08 -19.43
CA GLN A 315 -7.09 19.50 -18.60
C GLN A 315 -7.55 20.45 -17.48
N ILE A 316 -6.59 21.08 -16.80
CA ILE A 316 -6.83 22.03 -15.70
C ILE A 316 -7.57 23.27 -16.21
N ALA A 317 -7.21 23.78 -17.39
CA ALA A 317 -7.99 24.82 -18.06
C ALA A 317 -9.42 24.36 -18.37
N GLY A 318 -9.58 23.15 -18.92
CA GLY A 318 -10.89 22.56 -19.21
C GLY A 318 -11.78 22.37 -17.98
N TYR A 319 -11.20 22.22 -16.79
CA TYR A 319 -11.93 22.16 -15.52
C TYR A 319 -12.18 23.53 -14.88
N ASN A 320 -11.79 24.63 -15.53
CA ASN A 320 -11.82 25.99 -15.00
C ASN A 320 -11.07 26.13 -13.67
N TRP A 321 -9.97 25.39 -13.50
CA TRP A 321 -9.06 25.51 -12.36
C TRP A 321 -7.96 26.55 -12.59
N ILE A 322 -7.84 27.02 -13.83
CA ILE A 322 -7.11 28.23 -14.20
C ILE A 322 -8.01 29.07 -15.10
N GLY A 323 -7.98 30.39 -14.90
CA GLY A 323 -8.76 31.36 -15.66
C GLY A 323 -7.92 32.20 -16.60
N ASP A 324 -8.61 32.96 -17.45
CA ASP A 324 -8.06 33.88 -18.44
C ASP A 324 -7.30 33.20 -19.61
N GLN A 325 -7.76 33.45 -20.83
CA GLN A 325 -7.16 32.83 -22.02
C GLN A 325 -5.73 33.31 -22.30
N ASN A 326 -5.40 34.56 -21.97
CA ASN A 326 -4.05 35.09 -22.16
C ASN A 326 -3.10 34.46 -21.15
N PHE A 327 -3.53 34.34 -19.88
CA PHE A 327 -2.77 33.67 -18.84
C PHE A 327 -2.52 32.19 -19.19
N ILE A 328 -3.54 31.46 -19.65
CA ILE A 328 -3.40 30.08 -20.13
C ILE A 328 -2.39 29.99 -21.28
N ALA A 329 -2.46 30.91 -22.25
CA ALA A 329 -1.53 30.95 -23.38
C ALA A 329 -0.09 31.27 -22.94
N GLU A 330 0.08 32.20 -22.00
CA GLU A 330 1.37 32.54 -21.39
C GLU A 330 2.00 31.32 -20.72
N LEU A 331 1.26 30.64 -19.83
CA LEU A 331 1.71 29.41 -19.19
C LEU A 331 2.09 28.33 -20.23
N GLY A 332 1.30 28.21 -21.30
CA GLY A 332 1.55 27.27 -22.39
C GLY A 332 2.84 27.58 -23.16
N SER A 333 3.18 28.87 -23.29
CA SER A 333 4.41 29.31 -23.95
C SER A 333 5.65 28.91 -23.16
N TYR A 334 5.63 29.02 -21.83
CA TYR A 334 6.77 28.64 -20.97
C TYR A 334 7.08 27.14 -21.07
N VAL A 335 6.06 26.28 -20.96
CA VAL A 335 6.27 24.82 -21.06
C VAL A 335 6.67 24.38 -22.47
N SER A 336 6.17 25.06 -23.51
CA SER A 336 6.55 24.78 -24.91
C SER A 336 8.00 25.19 -25.21
N GLU A 337 8.46 26.33 -24.66
CA GLU A 337 9.85 26.78 -24.80
C GLU A 337 10.80 25.90 -23.96
N ALA A 338 10.38 25.48 -22.76
CA ALA A 338 11.12 24.53 -21.94
C ALA A 338 11.37 23.22 -22.70
N ARG A 339 10.30 22.65 -23.27
CA ARG A 339 10.35 21.46 -24.12
C ARG A 339 11.33 21.63 -25.27
N SER A 340 11.19 22.73 -26.02
CA SER A 340 12.04 23.02 -27.19
C SER A 340 13.51 23.17 -26.81
N SER A 341 13.79 23.83 -25.68
CA SER A 341 15.14 23.98 -25.13
C SER A 341 15.75 22.65 -24.72
N LEU A 342 14.97 21.77 -24.07
CA LEU A 342 15.43 20.43 -23.70
C LEU A 342 15.79 19.59 -24.93
N VAL A 343 14.96 19.62 -25.98
CA VAL A 343 15.23 18.91 -27.26
C VAL A 343 16.52 19.41 -27.92
N ARG A 344 16.84 20.70 -27.79
CA ARG A 344 18.11 21.30 -28.27
C ARG A 344 19.31 21.01 -27.37
N GLY A 345 19.13 20.31 -26.24
CA GLY A 345 20.19 20.04 -25.26
C GLY A 345 20.48 21.21 -24.31
N ASP A 346 19.66 22.26 -24.30
CA ASP A 346 19.80 23.40 -23.39
C ASP A 346 18.96 23.20 -22.11
N SER A 347 19.50 22.37 -21.22
CA SER A 347 18.85 22.06 -19.94
C SER A 347 18.76 23.27 -19.00
N LEU A 348 19.62 24.28 -19.14
CA LEU A 348 19.59 25.47 -18.28
C LEU A 348 18.45 26.40 -18.68
N THR A 349 18.28 26.68 -19.98
CA THR A 349 17.14 27.45 -20.47
C THR A 349 15.83 26.70 -20.18
N CYS A 350 15.82 25.37 -20.33
CA CYS A 350 14.69 24.55 -19.89
C CYS A 350 14.35 24.80 -18.41
N ALA A 351 15.34 24.74 -17.51
CA ALA A 351 15.14 24.95 -16.08
C ALA A 351 14.57 26.35 -15.79
N ARG A 352 15.09 27.39 -16.44
CA ARG A 352 14.60 28.77 -16.30
C ARG A 352 13.13 28.89 -16.71
N GLN A 353 12.74 28.33 -17.86
CA GLN A 353 11.36 28.39 -18.33
C GLN A 353 10.39 27.66 -17.40
N ILE A 354 10.76 26.48 -16.90
CA ILE A 354 9.93 25.76 -15.91
C ILE A 354 9.85 26.53 -14.58
N LYS A 355 10.94 27.20 -14.19
CA LYS A 355 10.94 28.01 -12.96
C LYS A 355 10.03 29.24 -13.09
N THR A 356 10.10 29.94 -14.23
CA THR A 356 9.20 31.05 -14.53
C THR A 356 7.75 30.59 -14.53
N PHE A 357 7.43 29.50 -15.22
CA PHE A 357 6.10 28.87 -15.17
C PHE A 357 5.62 28.63 -13.74
N GLN A 358 6.44 27.96 -12.92
CA GLN A 358 6.11 27.65 -11.53
C GLN A 358 5.88 28.93 -10.69
N GLN A 359 6.72 29.96 -10.85
CA GLN A 359 6.60 31.22 -10.13
C GLN A 359 5.34 31.98 -10.53
N THR A 360 5.03 32.06 -11.83
CA THR A 360 3.81 32.70 -12.34
C THR A 360 2.55 32.06 -11.73
N ILE A 361 2.51 30.73 -11.66
CA ILE A 361 1.40 29.99 -11.01
C ILE A 361 1.30 30.29 -9.52
N ASP A 362 2.43 30.29 -8.82
CA ASP A 362 2.46 30.51 -7.37
C ASP A 362 2.08 31.96 -7.01
N THR A 363 2.50 32.94 -7.81
CA THR A 363 2.10 34.34 -7.66
C THR A 363 0.61 34.51 -7.87
N GLU A 364 0.05 33.95 -8.94
CA GLU A 364 -1.38 34.09 -9.25
C GLU A 364 -2.25 33.39 -8.20
N TYR A 365 -1.86 32.20 -7.74
CA TYR A 365 -2.55 31.50 -6.65
C TYR A 365 -2.56 32.29 -5.34
N LYS A 366 -1.50 33.07 -5.07
CA LYS A 366 -1.36 33.88 -3.86
C LYS A 366 -2.01 35.26 -3.98
N ASP A 367 -2.47 35.68 -5.16
CA ASP A 367 -3.18 36.94 -5.32
C ASP A 367 -4.60 36.84 -4.73
N THR A 368 -4.71 37.12 -3.44
CA THR A 368 -5.99 37.14 -2.72
C THR A 368 -6.89 38.31 -3.11
N LEU A 369 -6.33 39.34 -3.76
CA LEU A 369 -7.09 40.52 -4.18
C LEU A 369 -7.84 40.26 -5.48
N ASN A 370 -7.38 39.27 -6.27
CA ASN A 370 -7.97 38.82 -7.53
C ASN A 370 -8.37 40.00 -8.42
N THR A 371 -7.42 40.93 -8.59
CA THR A 371 -7.67 42.21 -9.26
C THR A 371 -7.71 42.09 -10.78
N THR A 372 -7.36 40.92 -11.32
CA THR A 372 -7.39 40.60 -12.74
C THR A 372 -8.38 39.46 -13.04
N SER A 373 -8.59 39.15 -14.32
CA SER A 373 -9.38 37.98 -14.74
C SER A 373 -8.62 36.66 -14.62
N ALA A 374 -7.29 36.72 -14.46
CA ALA A 374 -6.48 35.53 -14.22
C ALA A 374 -6.78 35.00 -12.81
N PHE A 375 -6.71 33.68 -12.68
CA PHE A 375 -6.78 33.04 -11.37
C PHE A 375 -6.22 31.63 -11.47
N VAL A 376 -5.79 31.10 -10.33
CA VAL A 376 -5.42 29.69 -10.16
C VAL A 376 -6.12 29.16 -8.91
N THR A 377 -6.94 28.12 -9.04
CA THR A 377 -7.57 27.48 -7.87
C THR A 377 -6.55 26.63 -7.10
N ASN A 378 -6.88 26.23 -5.88
CA ASN A 378 -6.03 25.33 -5.09
C ASN A 378 -5.75 24.00 -5.80
N GLU A 379 -6.74 23.47 -6.53
CA GLU A 379 -6.60 22.27 -7.35
C GLU A 379 -5.62 22.49 -8.51
N GLY A 380 -5.79 23.58 -9.27
CA GLY A 380 -4.90 23.95 -10.36
C GLY A 380 -3.46 24.13 -9.88
N TRP A 381 -3.28 24.88 -8.78
CA TRP A 381 -1.97 25.12 -8.19
C TRP A 381 -1.26 23.81 -7.83
N LYS A 382 -1.94 22.87 -7.15
CA LYS A 382 -1.34 21.57 -6.78
C LYS A 382 -0.75 20.84 -7.99
N PHE A 383 -1.53 20.70 -9.06
CA PHE A 383 -1.05 19.97 -10.21
C PHE A 383 0.08 20.70 -10.94
N LEU A 384 -0.11 21.98 -11.25
CA LEU A 384 0.86 22.72 -12.05
C LEU A 384 2.17 22.95 -11.28
N TYR A 385 2.08 23.33 -10.00
CA TYR A 385 3.25 23.65 -9.17
C TYR A 385 4.10 22.41 -8.88
N TYR A 386 3.50 21.30 -8.40
CA TYR A 386 4.26 20.11 -8.02
C TYR A 386 4.85 19.40 -9.25
N ASN A 387 4.12 19.30 -10.36
CA ASN A 387 4.68 18.69 -11.58
C ASN A 387 5.81 19.54 -12.18
N ALA A 388 5.73 20.87 -12.11
CA ALA A 388 6.87 21.73 -12.44
C ALA A 388 8.06 21.51 -11.49
N GLN A 389 7.80 21.34 -10.18
CA GLN A 389 8.85 21.05 -9.21
C GLN A 389 9.57 19.73 -9.53
N TYR A 390 8.84 18.67 -9.88
CA TYR A 390 9.43 17.38 -10.25
C TYR A 390 10.33 17.45 -11.48
N ILE A 391 10.07 18.39 -12.39
CA ILE A 391 10.95 18.67 -13.53
C ILE A 391 12.20 19.40 -13.07
N LEU A 392 12.06 20.45 -12.24
CA LEU A 392 13.18 21.22 -11.70
C LEU A 392 14.14 20.37 -10.87
N ASP A 393 13.61 19.43 -10.08
CA ASP A 393 14.41 18.51 -9.26
C ASP A 393 15.32 17.60 -10.09
N ARG A 394 15.04 17.43 -11.39
CA ARG A 394 15.80 16.61 -12.34
C ARG A 394 16.65 17.42 -13.31
N LEU A 395 16.53 18.75 -13.29
CA LEU A 395 17.30 19.66 -14.14
C LEU A 395 18.51 20.23 -13.37
N PRO A 396 19.51 20.80 -14.08
CA PRO A 396 20.59 21.50 -13.41
C PRO A 396 20.04 22.65 -12.56
N GLN A 397 20.68 22.89 -11.43
CA GLN A 397 20.37 24.05 -10.61
C GLN A 397 20.59 25.32 -11.42
N ILE A 398 19.58 26.18 -11.46
CA ILE A 398 19.71 27.51 -12.05
C ILE A 398 20.74 28.24 -11.19
N PRO A 399 21.85 28.76 -11.75
CA PRO A 399 22.76 29.60 -11.00
C PRO A 399 21.91 30.70 -10.36
N SER A 400 21.86 30.75 -9.04
CA SER A 400 21.20 31.87 -8.36
C SER A 400 21.80 33.13 -8.98
N GLU A 401 20.99 33.98 -9.60
CA GLU A 401 21.42 35.36 -9.77
C GLU A 401 21.94 35.76 -8.40
N GLN A 402 23.25 36.01 -8.31
CA GLN A 402 23.84 36.47 -7.08
C GLN A 402 23.17 37.81 -6.83
N ILE A 403 22.08 37.80 -6.07
CA ILE A 403 21.50 39.04 -5.55
C ILE A 403 22.69 39.66 -4.81
N PRO A 404 23.17 40.83 -5.25
CA PRO A 404 24.31 41.46 -4.61
C PRO A 404 24.01 41.51 -3.12
N VAL A 405 24.95 41.16 -2.26
CA VAL A 405 24.70 41.14 -0.80
C VAL A 405 24.15 42.49 -0.32
N SER A 406 24.52 43.58 -0.98
CA SER A 406 23.90 44.90 -0.79
C SER A 406 22.37 44.91 -1.00
N ALA A 407 21.86 44.33 -2.09
CA ALA A 407 20.42 44.28 -2.36
C ALA A 407 19.68 43.36 -1.37
N LEU A 408 20.32 42.29 -0.88
CA LEU A 408 19.77 41.47 0.22
C LEU A 408 19.69 42.26 1.53
N LEU A 409 20.74 43.01 1.87
CA LEU A 409 20.78 43.86 3.06
C LEU A 409 19.75 44.98 2.99
N ASP A 410 19.59 45.62 1.83
CA ASP A 410 18.57 46.65 1.60
C ASP A 410 17.16 46.07 1.76
N THR A 411 16.93 44.86 1.23
CA THR A 411 15.65 44.14 1.38
C THR A 411 15.37 43.81 2.85
N LEU A 412 16.38 43.34 3.59
CA LEU A 412 16.27 43.02 5.01
C LEU A 412 15.97 44.27 5.85
N LEU A 413 16.61 45.39 5.54
CA LEU A 413 16.37 46.68 6.19
C LEU A 413 14.95 47.20 5.92
N ALA A 414 14.48 47.13 4.67
CA ALA A 414 13.11 47.49 4.31
C ALA A 414 12.07 46.62 5.03
N ARG A 415 12.34 45.31 5.15
CA ARG A 415 11.47 44.38 5.87
C ARG A 415 11.44 44.66 7.36
N LEU A 416 12.59 44.93 7.98
CA LEU A 416 12.68 45.32 9.39
C LEU A 416 11.82 46.57 9.67
N LYS A 417 11.93 47.60 8.82
CA LYS A 417 11.13 48.81 8.92
C LYS A 417 9.63 48.52 8.80
N TRP A 418 9.23 47.72 7.81
CA TRP A 418 7.82 47.33 7.65
C TRP A 418 7.29 46.59 8.89
N CYS A 419 8.06 45.67 9.48
CA CYS A 419 7.68 44.96 10.70
C CYS A 419 7.48 45.93 11.88
N TYR A 420 8.33 46.94 12.00
CA TYR A 420 8.19 47.99 13.01
C TYR A 420 6.94 48.86 12.78
N ASP A 421 6.75 49.37 11.56
CA ASP A 421 5.60 50.20 11.20
C ASP A 421 4.27 49.44 11.39
N SER A 422 4.29 48.12 11.15
CA SER A 422 3.14 47.22 11.35
C SER A 422 2.97 46.75 12.81
N LYS A 423 3.76 47.27 13.76
CA LYS A 423 3.76 46.90 15.19
C LYS A 423 3.98 45.40 15.44
N GLN A 424 4.69 44.72 14.53
CA GLN A 424 5.12 43.32 14.67
C GLN A 424 6.48 43.20 15.37
N LEU A 425 7.26 44.29 15.40
CA LEU A 425 8.44 44.40 16.23
C LEU A 425 8.08 45.06 17.57
N GLY A 426 8.82 44.72 18.62
CA GLY A 426 8.65 45.24 19.98
C GLY A 426 8.96 46.74 20.13
N GLU A 427 9.61 47.11 21.23
CA GLU A 427 9.85 48.52 21.54
C GLU A 427 10.71 49.23 20.48
N ARG A 428 10.48 50.54 20.29
CA ARG A 428 11.25 51.39 19.35
C ARG A 428 12.76 51.27 19.52
N ARG A 429 13.22 51.05 20.76
CA ARG A 429 14.64 50.86 21.07
C ARG A 429 15.20 49.60 20.41
N PHE A 430 14.47 48.50 20.47
CA PHE A 430 14.87 47.23 19.86
C PHE A 430 14.95 47.33 18.33
N TYR A 431 13.97 47.99 17.70
CA TYR A 431 14.03 48.29 16.27
C TYR A 431 15.28 49.11 15.90
N ALA A 432 15.57 50.19 16.63
CA ALA A 432 16.71 51.05 16.34
C ALA A 432 18.04 50.27 16.41
N GLU A 433 18.20 49.42 17.42
CA GLU A 433 19.41 48.59 17.55
C GLU A 433 19.57 47.59 16.39
N LEU A 434 18.49 46.95 15.94
CA LEU A 434 18.52 46.07 14.78
C LEU A 434 18.78 46.82 13.47
N GLU A 435 18.22 48.03 13.34
CA GLU A 435 18.42 48.89 12.19
C GLU A 435 19.89 49.33 12.05
N ASP A 436 20.54 49.64 13.19
CA ASP A 436 21.95 50.05 13.22
C ASP A 436 22.88 48.92 12.75
N HIS A 437 22.69 47.68 13.22
CA HIS A 437 23.47 46.54 12.75
C HIS A 437 23.34 46.33 11.24
N LEU A 438 22.13 46.45 10.67
CA LEU A 438 21.93 46.33 9.23
C LEU A 438 22.59 47.48 8.45
N LYS A 439 22.46 48.73 8.93
CA LYS A 439 23.11 49.89 8.31
C LYS A 439 24.64 49.76 8.34
N ASP A 440 25.20 49.27 9.43
CA ASP A 440 26.64 49.08 9.55
C ASP A 440 27.14 47.88 8.74
N ALA A 441 26.36 46.80 8.64
CA ALA A 441 26.63 45.71 7.70
C ALA A 441 26.71 46.22 6.24
N ILE A 442 25.77 47.09 5.84
CA ILE A 442 25.74 47.73 4.51
C ILE A 442 26.99 48.59 4.29
N LYS A 443 27.35 49.47 5.24
CA LYS A 443 28.54 50.32 5.14
C LYS A 443 29.83 49.49 5.04
N LYS A 444 29.97 48.43 5.84
CA LYS A 444 31.14 47.54 5.82
C LYS A 444 31.22 46.78 4.49
N TYR A 445 30.07 46.34 3.96
CA TYR A 445 30.02 45.64 2.69
C TYR A 445 30.46 46.55 1.52
N GLN A 446 29.99 47.80 1.52
CA GLN A 446 30.40 48.82 0.54
C GLN A 446 31.91 49.12 0.58
N ARG A 447 32.57 48.90 1.73
CA ARG A 447 34.02 49.02 1.89
C ARG A 447 34.79 47.73 1.58
N GLN A 448 34.09 46.70 1.08
CA GLN A 448 34.62 45.36 0.82
C GLN A 448 35.10 44.62 2.09
N ASP A 449 34.64 45.03 3.28
CA ASP A 449 34.92 44.33 4.55
C ASP A 449 33.90 43.20 4.77
N THR A 450 34.11 42.07 4.10
CA THR A 450 33.19 40.93 4.14
C THR A 450 33.10 40.28 5.53
N ILE A 451 34.19 40.30 6.31
CA ILE A 451 34.22 39.72 7.66
C ILE A 451 33.41 40.61 8.61
N GLY A 452 33.64 41.92 8.58
CA GLY A 452 32.90 42.86 9.40
C GLY A 452 31.41 42.92 9.05
N THR A 453 31.04 42.76 7.77
CA THR A 453 29.64 42.60 7.36
C THR A 453 29.02 41.34 7.96
N ALA A 454 29.71 40.19 7.91
CA ALA A 454 29.19 38.95 8.47
C ALA A 454 28.96 39.03 9.98
N GLN A 455 29.86 39.69 10.72
CA GLN A 455 29.74 39.91 12.16
C GLN A 455 28.49 40.74 12.50
N GLU A 456 28.23 41.83 11.79
CA GLU A 456 27.02 42.65 12.03
C GLU A 456 25.72 41.90 11.75
N ILE A 457 25.70 41.07 10.68
CA ILE A 457 24.54 40.22 10.36
C ILE A 457 24.32 39.18 11.45
N GLU A 458 25.40 38.58 11.96
CA GLU A 458 25.32 37.61 13.05
C GLU A 458 24.78 38.25 14.34
N GLU A 459 25.27 39.44 14.70
CA GLU A 459 24.79 40.20 15.86
C GLU A 459 23.30 40.57 15.72
N PHE A 460 22.89 41.02 14.53
CA PHE A 460 21.48 41.26 14.19
C PHE A 460 20.61 40.03 14.48
N PHE A 461 20.97 38.84 13.97
CA PHE A 461 20.19 37.63 14.19
C PHE A 461 20.26 37.09 15.62
N ASN A 462 21.37 37.30 16.32
CA ASN A 462 21.49 36.92 17.73
C ASN A 462 20.55 37.75 18.61
N LYS A 463 20.45 39.06 18.37
CA LYS A 463 19.48 39.92 19.05
C LYS A 463 18.04 39.52 18.73
N LEU A 464 17.75 39.25 17.46
CA LEU A 464 16.41 38.84 17.03
C LEU A 464 15.99 37.50 17.65
N ARG A 465 16.92 36.54 17.78
CA ARG A 465 16.68 35.27 18.48
C ARG A 465 16.49 35.47 19.99
N TRP A 466 17.28 36.32 20.62
CA TRP A 466 17.16 36.61 22.05
C TRP A 466 15.79 37.19 22.39
N GLU A 467 15.30 38.14 21.60
CA GLU A 467 13.97 38.74 21.82
C GLU A 467 12.85 37.74 21.54
N TYR A 468 12.97 36.89 20.53
CA TYR A 468 11.96 35.85 20.25
C TYR A 468 11.82 34.81 21.38
N GLN A 469 12.90 34.55 22.12
CA GLN A 469 12.91 33.61 23.23
C GLN A 469 12.34 34.19 24.54
N ARG A 470 12.15 35.51 24.60
CA ARG A 470 11.62 36.23 25.75
C ARG A 470 10.10 36.38 25.64
#